data_AF-A0A2V6EMU7-F1
#
_entry.id   AF-A0A2V6EMU7-F1
#
_cell.length_a   1.000
_cell.length_b   1.000
_cell.length_c   1.000
_cell.angle_alpha   90.00
_cell.angle_beta   90.00
_cell.angle_gamma   90.00
#
_symmetry.space_group_name_H-M   'P 1'
#
loop_
_entity.id
_entity.type
_entity.pdbx_description
1 polymer ?
#
loop_
_entity_poly.entity_id
_entity_poly.type
_entity_poly.pdbx_seq_one_letter_code
_entity_poly.pdbx_strand_id
1 'polypeptide(L)'
;MIFTVLTNLLINIFVPAFARCQGKRKLRYLYAAIAGGVILFSAIVLGGAALFPDQFLFVLGNRYTHLHRELLLMVGVAVITALSGTLWLLNASKAWITGAWLYIPLTLATQIALIPFTDFSSVAGVLIFNLISAVPSLLLNLALSYRGFRTFAPAAG
;
A
#
# COMPACT_ATOMS: atom_id res chain seq x y z
N MET A 1 -5.41 9.05 9.53
CA MET A 1 -4.66 10.21 10.06
C MET A 1 -3.17 9.94 10.12
N ILE A 2 -2.68 9.00 10.94
CA ILE A 2 -1.24 8.68 11.03
C ILE A 2 -0.64 8.27 9.66
N PHE A 3 -1.27 7.33 8.96
CA PHE A 3 -0.87 6.96 7.60
C PHE A 3 -0.97 8.13 6.60
N THR A 4 -1.93 9.04 6.80
CA THR A 4 -2.14 10.20 5.93
C THR A 4 -0.98 11.20 6.01
N VAL A 5 -0.43 11.41 7.20
CA VAL A 5 0.77 12.25 7.41
C VAL A 5 1.98 11.61 6.72
N LEU A 6 2.15 10.30 6.87
CA LEU A 6 3.23 9.55 6.25
C LEU A 6 3.15 9.60 4.71
N THR A 7 1.95 9.43 4.15
CA THR A 7 1.70 9.59 2.71
C THR A 7 1.97 11.01 2.22
N ASN A 8 1.66 12.03 3.02
CA ASN A 8 1.97 13.42 2.65
C ASN A 8 3.47 13.71 2.60
N LEU A 9 4.26 13.15 3.52
CA LEU A 9 5.72 13.24 3.47
C LEU A 9 6.27 12.53 2.22
N LEU A 10 5.72 11.37 1.87
CA LEU A 10 6.08 10.63 0.64
C LEU A 10 5.85 11.47 -0.62
N ILE A 11 4.67 12.07 -0.76
CA ILE A 11 4.28 12.85 -1.94
C ILE A 11 5.11 14.13 -2.07
N ASN A 12 5.33 14.85 -0.97
CA ASN A 12 5.91 16.19 -1.03
C ASN A 12 7.44 16.20 -0.99
N ILE A 13 8.09 15.19 -0.41
CA ILE A 13 9.54 15.19 -0.20
C ILE A 13 10.21 14.05 -0.97
N PHE A 14 9.73 12.81 -0.81
CA PHE A 14 10.41 11.64 -1.35
C PHE A 14 10.21 11.48 -2.86
N VAL A 15 8.99 11.70 -3.35
CA VAL A 15 8.65 11.68 -4.78
C VAL A 15 9.53 12.65 -5.61
N PRO A 16 9.61 13.95 -5.30
CA PRO A 16 10.47 14.86 -6.06
C PRO A 16 11.96 14.56 -5.90
N ALA A 17 12.42 14.07 -4.74
CA ALA A 17 13.80 13.62 -4.56
C ALA A 17 14.13 12.39 -5.42
N PHE A 18 13.19 11.44 -5.53
CA PHE A 18 13.30 10.25 -6.37
C PHE A 18 13.27 10.61 -7.86
N ALA A 19 12.39 11.53 -8.26
CA ALA A 19 12.28 12.02 -9.64
C ALA A 19 13.61 12.63 -10.14
N ARG A 20 14.31 13.40 -9.30
CA ARG A 20 15.59 14.05 -9.65
C ARG A 20 16.79 13.10 -9.76
N CYS A 21 16.73 11.88 -9.22
CA CYS A 21 17.87 10.96 -9.25
C CYS A 21 18.00 10.23 -10.59
N GLN A 22 19.10 10.41 -11.30
CA GLN A 22 19.40 9.75 -12.60
C GLN A 22 20.25 8.47 -12.46
N GLY A 23 20.94 8.28 -11.33
CA GLY A 23 21.84 7.14 -11.12
C GLY A 23 21.12 5.83 -10.72
N LYS A 24 21.28 4.76 -11.49
CA LYS A 24 20.66 3.42 -11.24
C LYS A 24 20.83 2.89 -9.82
N ARG A 25 22.05 2.97 -9.26
CA ARG A 25 22.36 2.43 -7.92
C ARG A 25 21.71 3.26 -6.81
N LYS A 26 21.72 4.59 -6.94
CA LYS A 26 21.09 5.52 -6.00
C LYS A 26 19.56 5.44 -6.06
N LEU A 27 19.00 5.22 -7.24
CA LEU A 27 17.57 5.00 -7.44
C LEU A 27 17.09 3.70 -6.75
N ARG A 28 17.81 2.59 -6.93
CA ARG A 28 17.50 1.33 -6.23
C ARG A 28 17.60 1.48 -4.71
N TYR A 29 18.63 2.18 -4.22
CA TYR A 29 18.79 2.43 -2.80
C TYR A 29 17.63 3.28 -2.23
N LEU A 30 17.27 4.38 -2.90
CA LEU A 30 16.15 5.23 -2.48
C LEU A 30 14.82 4.47 -2.50
N TYR A 31 14.57 3.67 -3.54
CA TYR A 31 13.38 2.83 -3.61
C TYR A 31 13.33 1.82 -2.46
N ALA A 32 14.43 1.11 -2.21
CA ALA A 32 14.51 0.14 -1.12
C ALA A 32 14.39 0.81 0.26
N ALA A 33 14.96 2.01 0.43
CA ALA A 33 14.85 2.78 1.67
C ALA A 33 13.42 3.27 1.92
N ILE A 34 12.74 3.79 0.88
CA ILE A 34 11.36 4.27 0.98
C ILE A 34 10.40 3.09 1.21
N ALA A 35 10.45 2.07 0.36
CA ALA A 35 9.61 0.88 0.49
C ALA A 35 9.89 0.15 1.81
N GLY A 36 11.16 -0.02 2.19
CA GLY A 36 11.57 -0.61 3.45
C GLY A 36 11.10 0.20 4.67
N GLY A 37 11.16 1.52 4.61
CA GLY A 37 10.65 2.40 5.66
C GLY A 37 9.14 2.28 5.83
N VAL A 38 8.37 2.24 4.74
CA VAL A 38 6.91 2.03 4.79
C VAL A 38 6.57 0.63 5.28
N ILE A 39 7.28 -0.40 4.83
CA ILE A 39 7.09 -1.78 5.32
C ILE A 39 7.39 -1.88 6.82
N LEU A 40 8.51 -1.32 7.28
CA LEU A 40 8.91 -1.33 8.69
C LEU A 40 7.88 -0.59 9.55
N PHE A 41 7.49 0.61 9.13
CA PHE A 41 6.46 1.38 9.84
C PHE A 41 5.13 0.62 9.89
N SER A 42 4.73 0.03 8.77
CA SER A 42 3.51 -0.77 8.68
C SER A 42 3.57 -2.00 9.58
N ALA A 43 4.71 -2.68 9.66
CA ALA A 43 4.94 -3.82 10.53
C ALA A 43 4.90 -3.43 12.01
N ILE A 44 5.45 -2.26 12.38
CA ILE A 44 5.36 -1.72 13.74
C ILE A 44 3.90 -1.44 14.11
N VAL A 45 3.12 -0.81 13.21
CA VAL A 45 1.71 -0.53 13.46
C VAL A 45 0.89 -1.82 13.57
N LEU A 46 1.11 -2.80 12.69
CA LEU A 46 0.47 -4.11 12.75
C LEU A 46 0.85 -4.87 14.02
N GLY A 47 2.13 -4.87 14.39
CA GLY A 47 2.63 -5.50 15.60
C GLY A 47 2.08 -4.85 16.86
N GLY A 48 2.00 -3.51 16.89
CA GLY A 48 1.37 -2.76 17.97
C GLY A 48 -0.12 -3.06 18.10
N ALA A 49 -0.84 -3.15 16.98
CA ALA A 49 -2.25 -3.53 16.96
C ALA A 49 -2.48 -4.99 17.41
N ALA A 50 -1.53 -5.90 17.14
CA ALA A 50 -1.61 -7.30 17.54
C ALA A 50 -1.21 -7.54 19.01
N LEU A 51 -0.22 -6.81 19.52
CA LEU A 51 0.28 -6.95 20.89
C LEU A 51 -0.52 -6.15 21.91
N PHE A 52 -1.07 -4.99 21.52
CA PHE A 52 -1.87 -4.12 22.38
C PHE A 52 -3.22 -3.75 21.76
N PRO A 53 -4.05 -4.74 21.37
CA PRO A 53 -5.35 -4.48 20.76
C PRO A 53 -6.26 -3.72 21.71
N ASP A 54 -6.18 -3.97 23.02
CA ASP A 54 -7.02 -3.33 24.03
C ASP A 54 -6.74 -1.83 24.18
N GLN A 55 -5.49 -1.38 24.00
CA GLN A 55 -5.14 0.05 24.04
C GLN A 55 -5.67 0.78 22.80
N PHE A 56 -5.58 0.16 21.62
CA PHE A 56 -6.17 0.69 20.39
C PHE A 56 -7.71 0.71 20.45
N LEU A 57 -8.32 -0.34 21.01
CA LEU A 57 -9.77 -0.43 21.20
C LEU A 57 -10.26 0.52 22.30
N PHE A 58 -9.46 0.79 23.33
CA PHE A 58 -9.78 1.78 24.36
C PHE A 58 -9.85 3.20 23.79
N VAL A 59 -8.96 3.55 22.86
CA VAL A 59 -9.03 4.81 22.10
C VAL A 59 -10.28 4.89 21.22
N LEU A 60 -10.75 3.76 20.68
CA LEU A 60 -12.02 3.67 19.94
C LEU A 60 -13.27 3.62 20.85
N GLY A 61 -13.09 3.29 22.13
CA GLY A 61 -14.15 3.21 23.14
C GLY A 61 -14.62 1.79 23.46
N ASN A 62 -15.08 1.58 24.70
CA ASN A 62 -15.48 0.27 25.27
C ASN A 62 -16.51 -0.53 24.44
N ARG A 63 -17.25 0.11 23.53
CA ARG A 63 -18.24 -0.53 22.65
C ARG A 63 -17.62 -1.36 21.53
N TYR A 64 -16.30 -1.30 21.33
CA TYR A 64 -15.58 -2.06 20.30
C TYR A 64 -14.66 -3.15 20.87
N THR A 65 -14.75 -3.43 22.17
CA THR A 65 -13.93 -4.43 22.89
C THR A 65 -14.04 -5.87 22.38
N HIS A 66 -14.99 -6.17 21.50
CA HIS A 66 -15.19 -7.47 20.86
C HIS A 66 -14.62 -7.53 19.42
N LEU A 67 -14.08 -6.41 18.90
CA LEU A 67 -13.63 -6.25 17.52
C LEU A 67 -12.12 -6.51 17.33
N HIS A 68 -11.46 -7.31 18.18
CA HIS A 68 -10.02 -7.59 18.03
C HIS A 68 -9.63 -8.07 16.61
N ARG A 69 -10.44 -8.95 16.01
CA ARG A 69 -10.21 -9.43 14.63
C ARG A 69 -10.45 -8.36 13.57
N GLU A 70 -11.50 -7.55 13.74
CA GLU A 70 -11.86 -6.51 12.78
C GLU A 70 -10.86 -5.35 12.81
N LEU A 71 -10.32 -5.03 13.99
CA LEU A 71 -9.24 -4.05 14.13
C LEU A 71 -8.01 -4.48 13.33
N LEU A 72 -7.56 -5.73 13.47
CA LEU A 72 -6.43 -6.25 12.70
C LEU A 72 -6.70 -6.24 11.19
N LEU A 73 -7.90 -6.61 10.75
CA LEU A 73 -8.30 -6.54 9.34
C LEU A 73 -8.27 -5.10 8.83
N MET A 74 -8.79 -4.14 9.59
CA MET A 74 -8.83 -2.73 9.21
C MET A 74 -7.42 -2.12 9.12
N VAL A 75 -6.54 -2.43 10.09
CA VAL A 75 -5.13 -2.03 10.02
C VAL A 75 -4.43 -2.71 8.84
N GLY A 76 -4.69 -4.00 8.59
CA GLY A 76 -4.17 -4.73 7.45
C GLY A 76 -4.53 -4.10 6.10
N VAL A 77 -5.81 -3.72 5.93
CA VAL A 77 -6.29 -2.98 4.75
C VAL A 77 -5.51 -1.67 4.62
N ALA A 78 -5.42 -0.87 5.68
CA ALA A 78 -4.71 0.42 5.64
C ALA A 78 -3.24 0.28 5.24
N VAL A 79 -2.56 -0.76 5.74
CA VAL A 79 -1.17 -1.08 5.40
C VAL A 79 -1.03 -1.43 3.92
N ILE A 80 -1.86 -2.34 3.39
CA ILE A 80 -1.79 -2.72 1.97
C ILE A 80 -2.08 -1.50 1.08
N THR A 81 -3.07 -0.70 1.41
CA THR A 81 -3.39 0.52 0.66
C THR A 81 -2.23 1.52 0.70
N ALA A 82 -1.60 1.74 1.86
CA ALA A 82 -0.45 2.63 1.99
C ALA A 82 0.76 2.13 1.18
N LEU A 83 1.04 0.83 1.20
CA LEU A 83 2.10 0.22 0.39
C LEU A 83 1.82 0.37 -1.10
N SER A 84 0.61 0.00 -1.55
CA SER A 84 0.22 0.12 -2.96
C SER A 84 0.29 1.57 -3.45
N GLY A 85 -0.19 2.53 -2.64
CA GLY A 85 -0.11 3.96 -2.95
C GLY A 85 1.33 4.49 -3.04
N THR A 86 2.21 4.03 -2.14
CA THR A 86 3.63 4.39 -2.18
C THR A 86 4.30 3.89 -3.45
N LEU A 87 4.07 2.63 -3.82
CA LEU A 87 4.61 2.04 -5.04
C LEU A 87 4.10 2.77 -6.29
N TRP A 88 2.81 3.09 -6.32
CA TRP A 88 2.21 3.86 -7.39
C TRP A 88 2.87 5.23 -7.55
N LEU A 89 3.06 5.98 -6.46
CA LEU A 89 3.71 7.30 -6.48
C LEU A 89 5.15 7.23 -7.02
N LEU A 90 5.92 6.22 -6.61
CA LEU A 90 7.28 6.01 -7.10
C LEU A 90 7.30 5.68 -8.59
N ASN A 91 6.41 4.79 -9.04
CA ASN A 91 6.26 4.42 -10.45
C ASN A 91 5.84 5.63 -11.31
N ALA A 92 4.89 6.42 -10.81
CA ALA A 92 4.42 7.62 -11.47
C ALA A 92 5.52 8.67 -11.64
N SER A 93 6.34 8.86 -10.60
CA SER A 93 7.46 9.81 -10.60
C SER A 93 8.51 9.56 -11.69
N LYS A 94 8.64 8.31 -12.15
CA LYS A 94 9.59 7.90 -13.20
C LYS A 94 8.90 7.49 -14.51
N ALA A 95 7.61 7.75 -14.64
CA ALA A 95 6.79 7.34 -15.77
C ALA A 95 6.84 5.82 -16.07
N TRP A 96 7.11 4.99 -15.06
CA TRP A 96 7.11 3.53 -15.17
C TRP A 96 5.71 2.90 -15.19
N ILE A 97 4.69 3.73 -15.45
CA ILE A 97 3.28 3.38 -15.46
C ILE A 97 2.82 2.86 -16.84
N THR A 98 3.74 2.38 -17.68
CA THR A 98 3.40 1.78 -18.98
C THR A 98 2.62 0.48 -18.75
N GLY A 99 1.29 0.53 -18.92
CA GLY A 99 0.37 -0.55 -18.56
C GLY A 99 -0.56 -0.25 -17.37
N ALA A 100 -0.54 0.98 -16.83
CA ALA A 100 -1.44 1.43 -15.77
C ALA A 100 -2.93 1.26 -16.10
N TRP A 101 -3.27 1.25 -17.40
CA TRP A 101 -4.63 0.98 -17.85
C TRP A 101 -5.18 -0.36 -17.36
N LEU A 102 -4.33 -1.37 -17.12
CA LEU A 102 -4.73 -2.65 -16.54
C LEU A 102 -5.16 -2.55 -15.07
N TYR A 103 -4.80 -1.47 -14.36
CA TYR A 103 -5.13 -1.30 -12.96
C TYR A 103 -6.65 -1.23 -12.72
N ILE A 104 -7.36 -0.45 -13.53
CA ILE A 104 -8.82 -0.27 -13.37
C ILE A 104 -9.59 -1.56 -13.70
N PRO A 105 -9.40 -2.20 -14.87
CA PRO A 105 -10.08 -3.45 -15.21
C PRO A 105 -9.77 -4.58 -14.24
N LEU A 106 -8.51 -4.72 -13.80
CA LEU A 106 -8.14 -5.79 -12.88
C LEU A 106 -8.77 -5.60 -11.51
N THR A 107 -8.83 -4.36 -11.02
CA THR A 107 -9.49 -4.03 -9.74
C THR A 107 -10.99 -4.29 -9.83
N LEU A 108 -11.65 -3.81 -10.90
CA LEU A 108 -13.09 -4.02 -11.10
C LEU A 108 -13.44 -5.50 -11.32
N ALA A 109 -12.67 -6.23 -12.12
CA ALA A 109 -12.88 -7.66 -12.33
C ALA A 109 -12.76 -8.45 -11.03
N THR A 110 -11.78 -8.11 -10.19
CA THR A 110 -11.59 -8.74 -8.88
C THR A 110 -12.73 -8.42 -7.94
N GLN A 111 -13.18 -7.16 -7.90
CA GLN A 111 -14.34 -6.74 -7.11
C GLN A 111 -15.61 -7.46 -7.55
N ILE A 112 -15.91 -7.49 -8.86
CA ILE A 112 -17.08 -8.19 -9.40
C ILE A 112 -17.03 -9.69 -9.09
N ALA A 113 -15.85 -10.31 -9.21
CA ALA A 113 -15.65 -11.71 -8.88
C ALA A 113 -15.85 -12.00 -7.38
N LEU A 114 -15.54 -11.06 -6.49
CA LEU A 114 -15.64 -11.21 -5.04
C LEU A 114 -17.04 -10.96 -4.48
N ILE A 115 -17.87 -10.16 -5.15
CA ILE A 115 -19.25 -9.86 -4.71
C ILE A 115 -20.05 -11.12 -4.34
N PRO A 116 -20.11 -12.21 -5.15
CA PRO A 116 -20.90 -13.39 -4.79
C PRO A 116 -20.33 -14.19 -3.63
N PHE A 117 -19.06 -14.01 -3.27
CA PHE A 117 -18.40 -14.75 -2.18
C PHE A 117 -18.34 -13.95 -0.87
N THR A 118 -18.76 -12.68 -0.89
CA THR A 118 -18.63 -11.78 0.26
C THR A 118 -19.99 -11.58 0.92
N ASP A 119 -20.07 -11.88 2.22
CA ASP A 119 -21.22 -11.47 3.04
C ASP A 119 -21.06 -10.00 3.46
N PHE A 120 -21.84 -9.12 2.83
CA PHE A 120 -21.85 -7.69 3.12
C PHE A 120 -22.61 -7.32 4.41
N SER A 121 -23.29 -8.29 5.04
CA SER A 121 -23.95 -8.09 6.33
C SER A 121 -22.95 -7.98 7.50
N SER A 122 -21.73 -8.47 7.29
CA SER A 122 -20.66 -8.47 8.29
C SER A 122 -19.55 -7.47 7.96
N VAL A 123 -19.11 -6.71 8.95
CA VAL A 123 -17.98 -5.77 8.84
C VAL A 123 -16.69 -6.51 8.45
N ALA A 124 -16.46 -7.69 9.01
CA ALA A 124 -15.31 -8.53 8.65
C ALA A 124 -15.35 -8.93 7.16
N GLY A 125 -16.53 -9.22 6.61
CA GLY A 125 -16.71 -9.56 5.20
C GLY A 125 -16.31 -8.40 4.28
N VAL A 126 -16.76 -7.18 4.60
CA VAL A 126 -16.39 -5.97 3.84
C VAL A 126 -14.88 -5.66 3.93
N LEU A 127 -14.26 -5.86 5.10
CA LEU A 127 -12.83 -5.64 5.27
C LEU A 127 -12.00 -6.66 4.49
N ILE A 128 -12.39 -7.94 4.50
CA ILE A 128 -11.75 -8.99 3.69
C ILE A 128 -11.90 -8.68 2.19
N PHE A 129 -13.09 -8.27 1.75
CA PHE A 129 -13.32 -7.82 0.37
C PHE A 129 -12.36 -6.70 -0.03
N ASN A 130 -12.17 -5.69 0.83
CA ASN A 130 -11.26 -4.58 0.55
C ASN A 130 -9.79 -5.05 0.50
N LEU A 131 -9.41 -5.92 1.43
CA LEU A 131 -8.06 -6.51 1.50
C LEU A 131 -7.74 -7.27 0.20
N ILE A 132 -8.63 -8.17 -0.23
CA ILE A 132 -8.42 -8.97 -1.45
C ILE A 132 -8.47 -8.06 -2.69
N SER A 133 -9.37 -7.07 -2.73
CA SER A 133 -9.44 -6.11 -3.83
C SER A 133 -8.16 -5.28 -3.99
N ALA A 134 -7.37 -5.11 -2.93
CA ALA A 134 -6.10 -4.39 -2.99
C ALA A 134 -4.91 -5.25 -3.45
N VAL A 135 -5.02 -6.57 -3.44
CA VAL A 135 -3.95 -7.50 -3.85
C VAL A 135 -3.56 -7.36 -5.33
N PRO A 136 -4.50 -7.37 -6.31
CA PRO A 136 -4.15 -7.22 -7.72
C PRO A 136 -3.45 -5.90 -8.00
N SER A 137 -3.91 -4.83 -7.35
CA SER A 137 -3.31 -3.51 -7.42
C SER A 137 -1.86 -3.49 -6.92
N LEU A 138 -1.59 -4.16 -5.80
CA LEU A 138 -0.25 -4.30 -5.24
C LEU A 138 0.67 -5.10 -6.18
N LEU A 139 0.18 -6.23 -6.71
CA LEU A 139 0.91 -7.08 -7.64
C LEU A 139 1.25 -6.35 -8.94
N LEU A 140 0.30 -5.61 -9.51
CA LEU A 140 0.54 -4.80 -10.70
C LEU A 140 1.61 -3.73 -10.43
N ASN A 141 1.53 -3.03 -9.29
CA ASN A 141 2.53 -2.03 -8.90
C ASN A 141 3.92 -2.64 -8.72
N LEU A 142 4.03 -3.85 -8.16
CA LEU A 142 5.29 -4.59 -8.07
C LEU A 142 5.83 -4.95 -9.46
N ALA A 143 4.97 -5.45 -10.35
CA ALA A 143 5.35 -5.80 -11.73
C ALA A 143 5.81 -4.57 -12.54
N LEU A 144 5.11 -3.45 -12.40
CA LEU A 144 5.47 -2.17 -13.02
C LEU A 144 6.81 -1.65 -12.48
N SER A 145 7.01 -1.72 -11.16
CA SER A 145 8.30 -1.34 -10.54
C SER A 145 9.44 -2.20 -11.09
N TYR A 146 9.25 -3.52 -11.16
CA TYR A 146 10.25 -4.45 -11.66
C TYR A 146 10.58 -4.23 -13.15
N ARG A 147 9.56 -4.03 -14.00
CA ARG A 147 9.77 -3.64 -15.41
C ARG A 147 10.47 -2.29 -15.51
N GLY A 148 10.05 -1.29 -14.73
CA GLY A 148 10.66 0.03 -14.67
C GLY A 148 12.16 -0.05 -14.39
N PHE A 149 12.57 -0.82 -13.38
CA PHE A 149 13.99 -1.03 -13.07
C PHE A 149 14.77 -1.77 -14.17
N ARG A 150 14.13 -2.67 -14.95
CA ARG A 150 14.78 -3.39 -16.05
C ARG A 150 14.92 -2.54 -17.30
N THR A 151 13.90 -1.75 -17.63
CA THR A 151 13.86 -0.89 -18.82
C THR A 151 14.61 0.42 -18.60
N PHE A 152 14.88 0.81 -17.35
CA PHE A 152 15.66 2.02 -17.06
C PHE A 152 17.07 1.87 -17.67
N ALA A 153 17.33 2.54 -18.79
CA ALA A 153 18.66 2.82 -19.28
C ALA A 153 19.13 4.10 -18.57
N PRO A 154 20.33 4.13 -17.97
CA PRO A 154 20.86 5.40 -17.49
C PRO A 154 21.04 6.27 -18.73
N ALA A 155 20.62 7.54 -18.69
CA ALA A 155 21.07 8.49 -19.71
C ALA A 155 22.59 8.40 -19.74
N ALA A 156 23.17 8.08 -20.91
CA ALA A 156 24.59 8.08 -21.10
C ALA A 156 25.06 9.51 -20.78
N GLY A 157 25.76 9.64 -19.66
CA GLY A 157 26.49 10.85 -19.31
C GLY A 157 27.84 10.81 -19.97
#